data_AF-A0A239Y788-F1
#
_entry.id   AF-A0A239Y788-F1
#
_cell.length_a   1.000
_cell.length_b   1.000
_cell.length_c   1.000
_cell.angle_alpha   90.00
_cell.angle_beta   90.00
_cell.angle_gamma   90.00
#
_symmetry.space_group_name_H-M   'P 1'
#
loop_
_entity.id
_entity.type
_entity.pdbx_description
1 polymer ?
#
loop_
_entity_poly.entity_id
_entity_poly.type
_entity_poly.pdbx_seq_one_letter_code
_entity_poly.pdbx_strand_id
1 'polypeptide(L)'
;MAFYLLLAFFIVRLLSLKISIRNSKLLKQKGAKEYGVVNSKWLAITHILIYLVAAVEVFINKSSFGIINLIGLLILIGSYLVLFHVIKVLGSIWTLKLFILPDHPIIKSGLYKITKHPNYFLNILPEILGVILLTKSIYAIFLIIPYAYFLYTRIKQEESLMDLK
;
A
#
# COMPACT_ATOMS: atom_id res chain seq x y z
N MET A 1 -11.34 -20.43 3.87
CA MET A 1 -10.95 -19.90 2.54
C MET A 1 -10.43 -18.46 2.63
N ALA A 2 -11.26 -17.48 2.99
CA ALA A 2 -10.87 -16.05 3.03
C ALA A 2 -9.62 -15.76 3.87
N PHE A 3 -9.46 -16.40 5.03
CA PHE A 3 -8.25 -16.32 5.85
C PHE A 3 -6.97 -16.68 5.08
N TYR A 4 -6.96 -17.82 4.40
CA TYR A 4 -5.80 -18.29 3.63
C TYR A 4 -5.50 -17.39 2.43
N LEU A 5 -6.54 -16.87 1.77
CA LEU A 5 -6.39 -15.88 0.70
C LEU A 5 -5.75 -14.60 1.24
N LEU A 6 -6.24 -14.07 2.36
CA LEU A 6 -5.67 -12.90 3.01
C LEU A 6 -4.19 -13.12 3.36
N LEU A 7 -3.85 -14.29 3.93
CA LEU A 7 -2.47 -14.65 4.24
C LEU A 7 -1.59 -14.69 2.99
N ALA A 8 -2.09 -15.24 1.89
CA ALA A 8 -1.37 -15.25 0.62
C ALA A 8 -1.07 -13.82 0.12
N PHE A 9 -2.05 -12.91 0.15
CA PHE A 9 -1.82 -11.50 -0.20
C PHE A 9 -0.85 -10.82 0.77
N PHE A 10 -0.94 -11.11 2.06
CA PHE A 10 0.01 -10.58 3.04
C PHE A 10 1.45 -11.06 2.76
N ILE A 11 1.64 -12.31 2.35
CA ILE A 11 2.95 -12.82 1.92
C ILE A 11 3.44 -12.03 0.69
N VAL A 12 2.58 -11.78 -0.29
CA VAL A 12 2.93 -10.95 -1.47
C VAL A 12 3.30 -9.52 -1.04
N ARG A 13 2.62 -8.94 -0.04
CA ARG A 13 2.99 -7.65 0.56
C ARG A 13 4.40 -7.69 1.16
N LEU A 14 4.76 -8.75 1.88
CA LEU A 14 6.12 -8.93 2.42
C LEU A 14 7.18 -9.07 1.31
N LEU A 15 6.84 -9.71 0.19
CA LEU A 15 7.72 -9.73 -0.99
C LEU A 15 7.93 -8.33 -1.57
N SER A 16 6.86 -7.53 -1.68
CA SER A 16 6.97 -6.13 -2.10
C SER A 16 7.82 -5.30 -1.11
N LEU A 17 7.69 -5.55 0.20
CA LEU A 17 8.53 -4.92 1.22
C LEU A 17 10.01 -5.27 1.02
N LYS A 18 10.33 -6.52 0.68
CA LYS A 18 11.71 -6.93 0.35
C LYS A 18 12.28 -6.15 -0.84
N ILE A 19 11.47 -5.92 -1.88
CA ILE A 19 11.84 -5.07 -3.03
C ILE A 19 12.11 -3.64 -2.53
N SER A 20 11.21 -3.07 -1.73
CA SER A 20 11.39 -1.72 -1.17
C SER A 20 12.66 -1.61 -0.34
N ILE A 21 13.00 -2.60 0.49
CA ILE A 21 14.21 -2.57 1.32
C ILE A 21 15.46 -2.56 0.44
N ARG A 22 15.49 -3.38 -0.62
CA ARG A 22 16.60 -3.39 -1.59
C ARG A 22 16.75 -2.02 -2.25
N ASN A 23 15.65 -1.46 -2.74
CA ASN A 23 15.63 -0.15 -3.38
C ASN A 23 16.06 0.97 -2.42
N SER A 24 15.58 0.96 -1.17
CA SER A 24 16.00 1.94 -0.16
C SER A 24 17.51 1.92 0.09
N LYS A 25 18.15 0.75 0.11
CA LYS A 25 19.62 0.65 0.24
C LYS A 25 20.34 1.29 -0.95
N LEU A 26 19.88 0.99 -2.18
CA LEU A 26 20.44 1.57 -3.40
C LEU A 26 20.24 3.09 -3.46
N LEU A 27 19.07 3.58 -3.06
CA LEU A 27 18.77 5.01 -3.03
C LEU A 27 19.66 5.76 -2.03
N LYS A 28 19.89 5.20 -0.84
CA LYS A 28 20.82 5.78 0.14
C LYS A 28 22.24 5.91 -0.41
N GLN A 29 22.71 4.88 -1.14
CA GLN A 29 24.03 4.92 -1.81
C GLN A 29 24.10 5.99 -2.90
N LYS A 30 22.97 6.30 -3.55
CA LYS A 30 22.83 7.36 -4.56
C LYS A 30 22.55 8.75 -3.94
N GLY A 31 22.71 8.92 -2.63
CA GLY A 31 22.55 10.20 -1.94
C GLY A 31 21.10 10.58 -1.63
N ALA A 32 20.14 9.65 -1.72
CA ALA A 32 18.76 9.94 -1.34
C ALA A 32 18.61 10.17 0.16
N LYS A 33 17.79 11.16 0.53
CA LYS A 33 17.46 11.45 1.93
C LYS A 33 16.08 10.89 2.29
N GLU A 34 15.97 10.35 3.50
CA GLU A 34 14.72 9.80 4.05
C GLU A 34 13.92 10.92 4.74
N TYR A 35 12.66 11.11 4.37
CA TYR A 35 11.76 12.11 4.96
C TYR A 35 10.56 11.43 5.62
N GLY A 36 9.87 12.15 6.51
CA GLY A 36 8.60 11.68 7.07
C GLY A 36 8.70 10.32 7.79
N VAL A 37 9.83 10.02 8.46
CA VAL A 37 10.11 8.71 9.08
C VAL A 37 9.01 8.30 10.06
N VAL A 38 8.59 9.22 10.93
CA VAL A 38 7.55 8.96 11.94
C VAL A 38 6.21 8.66 11.26
N ASN A 39 5.80 9.47 10.27
CA ASN A 39 4.57 9.25 9.52
C ASN A 39 4.60 7.93 8.74
N SER A 40 5.72 7.61 8.09
CA SER A 40 5.92 6.34 7.36
C SER A 40 5.81 5.14 8.29
N LYS A 41 6.34 5.24 9.52
CA LYS A 41 6.22 4.20 10.54
C LYS A 41 4.77 3.98 10.96
N TRP A 42 4.03 5.05 11.25
CA TRP A 42 2.62 4.96 11.64
C TRP A 42 1.71 4.48 10.51
N LEU A 43 1.99 4.89 9.27
CA LEU A 43 1.28 4.39 8.09
C LEU A 43 1.48 2.86 7.95
N ALA A 44 2.71 2.38 8.10
CA ALA A 44 3.02 0.95 8.05
C ALA A 44 2.39 0.16 9.22
N ILE A 45 2.44 0.69 10.44
CA ILE A 45 1.82 0.07 11.62
C ILE A 45 0.31 -0.06 11.41
N THR A 46 -0.36 1.01 11.01
CA THR A 46 -1.81 1.00 10.76
C THR A 46 -2.18 0.02 9.65
N HIS A 47 -1.37 -0.06 8.58
CA HIS A 47 -1.57 -1.05 7.52
C HIS A 47 -1.49 -2.49 8.05
N ILE A 48 -0.48 -2.80 8.85
CA ILE A 48 -0.30 -4.13 9.46
C ILE A 48 -1.46 -4.44 10.40
N LEU A 49 -1.92 -3.46 11.19
CA LEU A 49 -3.07 -3.61 12.07
C LEU A 49 -4.36 -3.92 11.29
N ILE A 50 -4.60 -3.31 10.13
CA ILE A 50 -5.74 -3.64 9.26
C ILE A 50 -5.71 -5.12 8.88
N TYR A 51 -4.57 -5.61 8.38
CA TYR A 51 -4.40 -7.02 8.04
C TYR A 51 -4.58 -7.94 9.25
N LEU A 52 -4.01 -7.58 10.41
CA LEU A 52 -4.06 -8.39 11.62
C LEU A 52 -5.49 -8.49 12.16
N VAL A 53 -6.19 -7.37 12.31
CA VAL A 53 -7.58 -7.32 12.79
C VAL A 53 -8.48 -8.10 11.84
N ALA A 54 -8.33 -7.89 10.53
CA ALA A 54 -9.11 -8.62 9.53
C ALA A 54 -8.83 -10.14 9.55
N ALA A 55 -7.57 -10.54 9.76
CA ALA A 55 -7.17 -11.94 9.87
C ALA A 55 -7.76 -12.61 11.13
N VAL A 56 -7.71 -11.94 12.27
CA VAL A 56 -8.27 -12.44 13.53
C VAL A 56 -9.79 -12.58 13.42
N GLU A 57 -10.47 -11.56 12.91
CA GLU A 57 -11.93 -11.56 12.81
C GLU A 57 -12.44 -12.65 11.85
N VAL A 58 -11.82 -12.81 10.67
CA VAL A 58 -12.23 -13.86 9.72
C VAL A 58 -11.88 -15.26 10.23
N PHE A 59 -10.83 -15.41 11.02
CA PHE A 59 -10.44 -16.68 11.64
C PHE A 59 -11.45 -17.13 12.70
N ILE A 60 -11.92 -16.19 13.54
CA ILE A 60 -12.89 -16.45 14.61
C ILE A 60 -14.29 -16.67 14.02
N ASN A 61 -14.77 -15.78 13.16
CA ASN A 61 -16.15 -15.76 12.71
C ASN A 61 -16.50 -16.88 11.72
N LYS A 62 -15.50 -17.63 11.20
CA LYS A 62 -15.63 -18.78 10.28
C LYS A 62 -16.73 -18.61 9.22
N SER A 63 -16.87 -17.40 8.68
CA SER A 63 -17.98 -17.09 7.78
C SER A 63 -17.87 -17.85 6.46
N SER A 64 -19.03 -18.18 5.88
CA SER A 64 -19.08 -18.80 4.56
C SER A 64 -18.57 -17.82 3.49
N PHE A 65 -17.88 -18.37 2.50
CA PHE A 65 -17.40 -17.59 1.36
C PHE A 65 -18.58 -17.31 0.44
N GLY A 66 -18.96 -16.04 0.31
CA GLY A 66 -20.08 -15.59 -0.53
C GLY A 66 -19.68 -14.47 -1.49
N ILE A 67 -20.68 -13.87 -2.13
CA ILE A 67 -20.48 -12.85 -3.17
C ILE A 67 -19.64 -11.65 -2.70
N ILE A 68 -19.83 -11.20 -1.46
CA ILE A 68 -19.05 -10.07 -0.89
C ILE A 68 -17.56 -10.44 -0.80
N ASN A 69 -17.25 -11.67 -0.38
CA ASN A 69 -15.86 -12.14 -0.30
C ASN A 69 -15.24 -12.22 -1.71
N LEU A 70 -16.01 -12.66 -2.71
CA LEU A 70 -15.56 -12.72 -4.10
C LEU A 70 -15.28 -11.32 -4.67
N ILE A 71 -16.17 -10.35 -4.43
CA ILE A 71 -15.94 -8.95 -4.82
C ILE A 71 -14.66 -8.42 -4.17
N GLY A 72 -14.50 -8.63 -2.87
CA GLY A 72 -13.28 -8.24 -2.15
C GLY A 72 -12.02 -8.88 -2.74
N LEU A 73 -12.08 -10.16 -3.10
CA LEU A 73 -10.99 -10.89 -3.75
C LEU A 73 -10.63 -10.26 -5.11
N LEU A 74 -11.61 -9.96 -5.96
CA LEU A 74 -11.36 -9.37 -7.29
C LEU A 74 -10.73 -7.98 -7.19
N ILE A 75 -11.22 -7.15 -6.26
CA ILE A 75 -10.63 -5.84 -5.97
C ILE A 75 -9.18 -5.99 -5.51
N LEU A 76 -8.91 -6.96 -4.61
CA LEU A 76 -7.58 -7.21 -4.07
C LEU A 76 -6.62 -7.71 -5.16
N ILE A 77 -7.07 -8.60 -6.05
CA ILE A 77 -6.29 -9.01 -7.23
C ILE A 77 -5.94 -7.79 -8.09
N GLY A 78 -6.93 -6.97 -8.44
CA GLY A 78 -6.72 -5.75 -9.23
C GLY A 78 -5.72 -4.78 -8.59
N SER A 79 -5.84 -4.56 -7.28
CA SER A 79 -4.91 -3.76 -6.49
C SER A 79 -3.46 -4.24 -6.61
N TYR A 80 -3.22 -5.54 -6.47
CA TYR A 80 -1.88 -6.11 -6.58
C TYR A 80 -1.33 -6.09 -8.01
N LEU A 81 -2.19 -6.23 -9.04
CA LEU A 81 -1.77 -6.02 -10.43
C LEU A 81 -1.28 -4.58 -10.64
N VAL A 82 -2.00 -3.60 -10.09
CA VAL A 82 -1.57 -2.19 -10.11
C VAL A 82 -0.28 -2.01 -9.33
N LEU A 83 -0.13 -2.60 -8.14
CA LEU A 83 1.11 -2.55 -7.35
C LEU A 83 2.31 -2.98 -8.19
N PHE A 84 2.23 -4.15 -8.84
CA PHE A 84 3.35 -4.67 -9.62
C PHE A 84 3.60 -3.86 -10.89
N HIS A 85 2.56 -3.29 -11.51
CA HIS A 85 2.73 -2.33 -12.59
C HIS A 85 3.48 -1.08 -12.11
N VAL A 86 3.10 -0.50 -10.98
CA VAL A 86 3.74 0.66 -10.36
C VAL A 86 5.20 0.35 -9.99
N ILE A 87 5.47 -0.79 -9.37
CA ILE A 87 6.84 -1.26 -9.07
C ILE A 87 7.67 -1.34 -10.35
N LYS A 88 7.11 -1.89 -11.43
CA LYS A 88 7.80 -2.02 -12.72
C LYS A 88 8.11 -0.66 -13.33
N VAL A 89 7.16 0.28 -13.31
CA VAL A 89 7.30 1.62 -13.91
C VAL A 89 8.33 2.46 -13.15
N LEU A 90 8.27 2.47 -11.81
CA LEU A 90 9.21 3.22 -10.96
C LEU A 90 10.57 2.52 -10.83
N GLY A 91 10.61 1.19 -10.95
CA GLY A 91 11.84 0.42 -10.84
C GLY A 91 12.57 0.66 -9.51
N SER A 92 13.84 1.10 -9.61
CA SER A 92 14.71 1.26 -8.43
C SER A 92 14.33 2.41 -7.48
N ILE A 93 13.48 3.35 -7.93
CA ILE A 93 13.02 4.46 -7.08
C ILE A 93 11.76 4.11 -6.28
N TRP A 94 11.08 2.99 -6.59
CA TRP A 94 9.91 2.57 -5.82
C TRP A 94 10.32 2.13 -4.41
N THR A 95 9.78 2.79 -3.39
CA THR A 95 9.95 2.42 -1.99
C THR A 95 8.69 2.75 -1.19
N LEU A 96 8.49 2.03 -0.08
CA LEU A 96 7.40 2.31 0.87
C LEU A 96 7.73 3.51 1.77
N LYS A 97 9.02 3.73 2.04
CA LYS A 97 9.54 4.89 2.76
C LYS A 97 9.67 6.08 1.81
N LEU A 98 9.63 7.31 2.32
CA LEU A 98 9.81 8.51 1.50
C LEU A 98 11.30 8.80 1.30
N PHE A 99 11.85 8.37 0.16
CA PHE A 99 13.19 8.72 -0.27
C PHE A 99 13.14 9.71 -1.42
N ILE A 100 13.82 10.85 -1.26
CA ILE A 100 13.98 11.85 -2.31
C ILE A 100 15.46 11.89 -2.72
N LEU A 101 15.70 11.76 -4.03
CA LEU A 101 17.02 11.90 -4.63
C LEU A 101 17.27 13.39 -4.92
N PRO A 102 18.53 13.85 -4.96
CA PRO A 102 18.84 15.21 -5.41
C PRO A 102 18.22 15.52 -6.78
N ASP A 103 18.38 14.60 -7.74
CA ASP A 103 17.76 14.65 -9.07
C ASP A 103 16.63 13.62 -9.17
N HIS A 104 15.57 13.79 -8.39
CA HIS A 104 14.49 12.81 -8.33
C HIS A 104 13.69 12.75 -9.65
N PRO A 105 13.61 11.58 -10.32
CA PRO A 105 12.91 11.49 -11.60
C PRO A 105 11.38 11.50 -11.39
N ILE A 106 10.67 12.32 -12.17
CA ILE A 106 9.21 12.41 -12.13
C ILE A 106 8.62 11.68 -13.35
N ILE A 107 7.88 10.61 -13.08
CA ILE A 107 7.19 9.84 -14.13
C ILE A 107 5.81 10.44 -14.40
N LYS A 108 5.51 10.74 -15.66
CA LYS A 108 4.23 11.32 -16.12
C LYS A 108 3.51 10.46 -17.17
N SER A 109 3.91 9.20 -17.33
CA SER A 109 3.37 8.26 -18.32
C SER A 109 2.55 7.13 -17.68
N GLY A 110 1.73 6.44 -18.47
CA GLY A 110 0.90 5.33 -17.99
C GLY A 110 -0.12 5.77 -16.93
N LEU A 111 -0.19 5.03 -15.81
CA LEU A 111 -1.10 5.34 -14.69
C LEU A 111 -0.85 6.72 -14.07
N TYR A 112 0.36 7.28 -14.23
CA TYR A 112 0.71 8.61 -13.73
C TYR A 112 0.03 9.75 -14.49
N LYS A 113 -0.63 9.47 -15.63
CA LYS A 113 -1.51 10.42 -16.31
C LYS A 113 -2.90 10.52 -15.66
N ILE A 114 -3.35 9.45 -15.00
CA ILE A 114 -4.66 9.39 -14.35
C ILE A 114 -4.61 10.08 -12.99
N THR A 115 -3.53 9.84 -12.24
CA THR A 115 -3.29 10.45 -10.93
C THR A 115 -1.80 10.59 -10.69
N LYS A 116 -1.38 11.63 -9.96
CA LYS A 116 0.02 11.82 -9.53
C LYS A 116 0.52 10.66 -8.66
N HIS A 117 -0.39 9.99 -7.94
CA HIS A 117 -0.05 8.97 -6.94
C HIS A 117 -0.78 7.64 -7.16
N PRO A 118 -0.53 6.92 -8.27
CA PRO A 118 -1.26 5.69 -8.59
C PRO A 118 -1.04 4.59 -7.55
N ASN A 119 0.11 4.57 -6.88
CA ASN A 119 0.36 3.62 -5.79
C ASN A 119 -0.64 3.77 -4.64
N TYR A 120 -1.05 5.00 -4.32
CA TYR A 120 -1.96 5.27 -3.22
C TYR A 120 -3.42 5.07 -3.65
N PHE A 121 -3.82 5.71 -4.74
CA PHE A 121 -5.22 5.74 -5.16
C PHE A 121 -5.69 4.48 -5.89
N LEU A 122 -4.83 3.86 -6.70
CA LEU A 122 -5.20 2.73 -7.56
C LEU A 122 -4.73 1.37 -7.02
N ASN A 123 -3.86 1.37 -6.01
CA ASN A 123 -3.40 0.15 -5.34
C ASN A 123 -3.81 0.11 -3.88
N ILE A 124 -3.25 0.97 -3.02
CA ILE A 124 -3.44 0.90 -1.55
C ILE A 124 -4.90 1.08 -1.11
N LEU A 125 -5.63 2.06 -1.67
CA LEU A 125 -7.04 2.25 -1.32
C LEU A 125 -7.90 1.04 -1.71
N PRO A 126 -7.84 0.53 -2.97
CA PRO A 126 -8.47 -0.73 -3.34
C PRO A 126 -8.01 -1.93 -2.50
N GLU A 127 -6.75 -2.00 -2.10
CA GLU A 127 -6.23 -3.07 -1.25
C GLU A 127 -6.99 -3.13 0.08
N ILE A 128 -7.06 -2.00 0.79
CA ILE A 128 -7.71 -1.93 2.10
C ILE A 128 -9.19 -2.29 1.97
N LEU A 129 -9.86 -1.76 0.95
CA LEU A 129 -11.25 -2.11 0.65
C LEU A 129 -11.39 -3.61 0.35
N GLY A 130 -10.50 -4.16 -0.47
CA GLY A 130 -10.46 -5.58 -0.83
C GLY A 130 -10.26 -6.48 0.39
N VAL A 131 -9.35 -6.12 1.30
CA VAL A 131 -9.12 -6.82 2.58
C VAL A 131 -10.38 -6.83 3.43
N ILE A 132 -11.01 -5.68 3.63
CA ILE A 132 -12.21 -5.54 4.46
C ILE A 132 -13.37 -6.36 3.87
N LEU A 133 -13.61 -6.27 2.56
CA LEU A 133 -14.69 -7.02 1.90
C LEU A 133 -14.41 -8.53 1.86
N LEU A 134 -13.16 -8.94 1.58
CA LEU A 134 -12.74 -10.34 1.56
C LEU A 134 -12.94 -11.00 2.92
N THR A 135 -12.71 -10.27 4.00
CA THR A 135 -12.81 -10.78 5.37
C THR A 135 -14.15 -10.49 6.04
N LYS A 136 -14.95 -9.57 5.47
CA LYS A 136 -16.13 -8.96 6.09
C LYS A 136 -15.81 -8.37 7.48
N SER A 137 -14.59 -7.85 7.64
CA SER A 137 -14.10 -7.38 8.94
C SER A 137 -14.69 -6.02 9.28
N ILE A 138 -15.52 -5.97 10.32
CA ILE A 138 -16.12 -4.72 10.81
C ILE A 138 -15.09 -3.92 11.58
N TYR A 139 -14.24 -4.58 12.38
CA TYR A 139 -13.26 -3.89 13.23
C TYR A 139 -12.15 -3.23 12.41
N ALA A 140 -11.78 -3.80 11.26
CA ALA A 140 -10.77 -3.19 10.38
C ALA A 140 -11.25 -1.87 9.75
N ILE A 141 -12.57 -1.62 9.65
CA ILE A 141 -13.12 -0.37 9.11
C ILE A 141 -12.71 0.83 9.97
N PHE A 142 -12.65 0.70 11.29
CA PHE A 142 -12.26 1.78 12.19
C PHE A 142 -10.80 2.25 11.98
N LEU A 143 -9.95 1.38 11.43
CA LEU A 143 -8.56 1.71 11.12
C LEU A 143 -8.40 2.49 9.81
N ILE A 144 -9.46 2.64 8.99
CA ILE A 144 -9.41 3.46 7.77
C ILE A 144 -9.15 4.93 8.11
N ILE A 145 -9.75 5.44 9.20
CA ILE A 145 -9.61 6.85 9.59
C ILE A 145 -8.15 7.23 9.90
N PRO A 146 -7.45 6.54 10.84
CA PRO A 146 -6.04 6.84 11.08
C PRO A 146 -5.17 6.54 9.84
N TYR A 147 -5.51 5.53 9.04
CA TYR A 147 -4.78 5.24 7.81
C TYR A 147 -4.87 6.39 6.81
N ALA A 148 -6.08 6.91 6.58
CA ALA A 148 -6.33 8.03 5.67
C ALA A 148 -5.59 9.29 6.13
N TYR A 149 -5.54 9.56 7.44
CA TYR A 149 -4.75 10.67 7.99
C TYR A 149 -3.25 10.53 7.65
N PHE A 150 -2.62 9.39 7.96
CA PHE A 150 -1.20 9.20 7.68
C PHE A 150 -0.89 9.19 6.18
N LEU A 151 -1.80 8.64 5.36
CA LEU A 151 -1.68 8.64 3.91
C LEU A 151 -1.79 10.06 3.34
N TYR A 152 -2.73 10.87 3.83
CA TYR A 152 -2.86 12.27 3.44
C TYR A 152 -1.60 13.07 3.79
N THR A 153 -1.08 12.93 5.02
CA THR A 153 0.18 13.56 5.42
C THR A 153 1.35 13.10 4.53
N ARG A 154 1.38 11.81 4.15
CA ARG A 154 2.40 11.25 3.26
C ARG A 154 2.37 11.86 1.87
N ILE A 155 1.17 12.04 1.30
CA ILE A 155 0.95 12.67 -0.01
C ILE A 155 1.40 14.12 0.04
N LYS A 156 0.96 14.89 1.04
CA LYS A 156 1.33 16.30 1.19
C LYS A 156 2.85 16.49 1.31
N GLN A 157 3.52 15.63 2.07
CA GLN A 157 4.99 15.63 2.19
C GLN A 157 5.66 15.37 0.84
N GLU A 158 5.19 14.38 0.09
CA GLU A 158 5.74 14.03 -1.22
C GLU A 158 5.58 15.17 -2.22
N GLU A 159 4.39 15.75 -2.32
CA GLU A 159 4.11 16.86 -3.23
C GLU A 159 4.94 18.10 -2.91
N SER A 160 5.13 18.40 -1.62
CA SER A 160 5.96 19.53 -1.18
C SER A 160 7.46 19.35 -1.46
N LEU A 161 7.95 18.11 -1.45
CA LEU A 161 9.38 17.82 -1.66
C LEU A 161 9.74 17.66 -3.15
N MET A 162 8.75 17.31 -3.97
CA MET A 162 8.94 17.08 -5.41
C MET A 162 8.40 18.24 -6.27
N ASP A 163 8.01 19.36 -5.64
CA ASP A 163 7.38 20.52 -6.28
C ASP A 163 6.22 20.15 -7.23
N LEU A 164 5.47 19.10 -6.88
CA LEU A 164 4.33 18.63 -7.65
C LEU A 164 3.11 19.52 -7.40
N LYS A 165 3.14 20.78 -7.85
CA LYS A 165 1.98 21.67 -7.85
C LYS A 165 0.83 21.11 -8.69
#